data_AF-A0A943YUV4-F1
#
_entry.id   AF-A0A943YUV4-F1
#
_cell.length_a   1.000
_cell.length_b   1.000
_cell.length_c   1.000
_cell.angle_alpha   90.00
_cell.angle_beta   90.00
_cell.angle_gamma   90.00
#
_symmetry.space_group_name_H-M   'P 1'
#
loop_
_entity.id
_entity.type
_entity.pdbx_description
1 polymer ?
#
loop_
_entity_poly.entity_id
_entity_poly.type
_entity_poly.pdbx_seq_one_letter_code
_entity_poly.pdbx_strand_id
1 'polypeptide(L)'
;MGKARAFLAQDEENKYKEIKGQLPAVTFCGLFAHGHKAEECVSYNNLLVIDIDKLSDGEMSGVEKTLQMEPCVASYWLSPSGRGYKGLVCLDYDASFSAVPSKDKHKTAFRQLFTYMISTYGVALDGSGSDICRLCYMSSDSELVIKEESMAFFVQKDDKVEKPNNNRNTTMKVTESKDWNEICGKATGYVSNGYNRSLLTLILKKLTRKNLSITDTWENWVKVAFSIASSVHPDKGRELFLALCRLDGAKHNEQKSEKLIWDAYSHNKGMCSIDTIKYLARKKGIVLDR
;
A
#
# COMPACT_ATOMS: atom_id res chain seq x y z
N MET A 1 -3.72 25.13 17.94
CA MET A 1 -3.84 23.67 17.76
C MET A 1 -5.33 23.31 17.77
N GLY A 2 -5.86 22.61 16.76
CA GLY A 2 -7.29 22.29 16.69
C GLY A 2 -7.75 21.37 17.82
N LYS A 3 -9.01 21.49 18.27
CA LYS A 3 -9.59 20.72 19.40
C LYS A 3 -9.31 19.22 19.31
N ALA A 4 -9.44 18.61 18.14
CA ALA A 4 -9.16 17.18 17.93
C ALA A 4 -7.71 16.80 18.29
N ARG A 5 -6.73 17.60 17.85
CA ARG A 5 -5.30 17.34 18.10
C ARG A 5 -4.95 17.42 19.59
N ALA A 6 -5.62 18.30 20.35
CA ALA A 6 -5.42 18.42 21.79
C ALA A 6 -5.79 17.12 22.53
N PHE A 7 -6.91 16.49 22.19
CA PHE A 7 -7.30 15.19 22.74
C PHE A 7 -6.34 14.08 22.38
N LEU A 8 -5.83 14.10 21.15
CA LEU A 8 -4.86 13.11 20.69
C LEU A 8 -3.53 13.23 21.43
N ALA A 9 -3.10 14.44 21.79
CA ALA A 9 -1.90 14.69 22.59
C ALA A 9 -2.06 14.29 24.07
N GLN A 10 -3.29 14.09 24.54
CA GLN A 10 -3.62 13.62 25.88
C GLN A 10 -3.92 12.11 25.90
N ASP A 11 -3.59 11.38 24.84
CA ASP A 11 -3.89 9.95 24.65
C ASP A 11 -5.40 9.60 24.71
N GLU A 12 -6.28 10.58 24.51
CA GLU A 12 -7.74 10.40 24.50
C GLU A 12 -8.26 10.04 23.09
N GLU A 13 -7.81 8.90 22.54
CA GLU A 13 -8.11 8.50 21.15
C GLU A 13 -9.61 8.45 20.80
N ASN A 14 -10.46 8.05 21.74
CA ASN A 14 -11.90 7.93 21.50
C ASN A 14 -12.54 9.29 21.28
N LYS A 15 -12.19 10.28 22.11
CA LYS A 15 -12.66 11.67 21.95
C LYS A 15 -12.11 12.31 20.68
N TYR A 16 -10.85 12.01 20.33
CA TYR A 16 -10.29 12.41 19.04
C TYR A 16 -11.13 11.89 17.87
N LYS A 17 -11.49 10.59 17.86
CA LYS A 17 -12.30 9.98 16.79
C LYS A 17 -13.68 10.61 16.69
N GLU A 18 -14.32 10.88 17.82
CA GLU A 18 -15.64 11.53 17.87
C GLU A 18 -15.60 12.92 17.23
N ILE A 19 -14.64 13.77 17.62
CA ILE A 19 -14.50 15.12 17.07
C ILE A 19 -14.07 15.07 15.60
N LYS A 20 -13.16 14.16 15.23
CA LYS A 20 -12.75 13.96 13.83
C LYS A 20 -13.95 13.62 12.94
N GLY A 21 -14.86 12.79 13.43
CA GLY A 21 -16.08 12.40 12.72
C GLY A 21 -17.06 13.54 12.45
N GLN A 22 -16.92 14.66 13.17
CA GLN A 22 -17.73 15.87 12.98
C GLN A 22 -17.07 16.89 12.04
N LEU A 23 -15.85 16.63 11.57
CA LEU A 23 -15.19 17.53 10.62
C LEU A 23 -15.91 17.51 9.26
N PRO A 24 -15.92 18.63 8.53
CA PRO A 24 -16.35 18.64 7.14
C PRO A 24 -15.60 17.56 6.35
N ALA A 25 -16.32 16.85 5.49
CA ALA A 25 -15.76 15.77 4.69
C ALA A 25 -16.22 15.88 3.24
N VAL A 26 -15.32 15.50 2.33
CA VAL A 26 -15.53 15.56 0.89
C VAL A 26 -15.11 14.22 0.27
N THR A 27 -15.82 13.79 -0.77
CA THR A 27 -15.39 12.68 -1.63
C THR A 27 -14.85 13.25 -2.93
N PHE A 28 -13.54 13.47 -3.01
CA PHE A 28 -12.92 14.12 -4.18
C PHE A 28 -13.02 13.27 -5.46
N CYS A 29 -13.10 11.96 -5.31
CA CYS A 29 -12.99 11.01 -6.40
C CYS A 29 -14.15 11.10 -7.41
N GLY A 30 -15.31 11.66 -7.04
CA GLY A 30 -16.46 11.70 -7.95
C GLY A 30 -17.63 12.55 -7.47
N LEU A 31 -18.60 12.70 -8.35
CA LEU A 31 -19.92 13.23 -8.02
C LEU A 31 -20.85 12.06 -7.67
N PHE A 32 -21.65 12.25 -6.62
CA PHE A 32 -22.57 11.23 -6.13
C PHE A 32 -23.98 11.80 -6.00
N ALA A 33 -24.99 11.02 -6.40
CA ALA A 33 -26.37 11.52 -6.47
C ALA A 33 -27.08 11.51 -5.11
N HIS A 34 -27.10 10.37 -4.40
CA HIS A 34 -27.86 10.21 -3.15
C HIS A 34 -26.98 9.70 -2.00
N GLY A 35 -26.07 10.56 -1.53
CA GLY A 35 -25.09 10.22 -0.52
C GLY A 35 -23.72 9.90 -1.15
N HIS A 36 -22.90 9.09 -0.50
CA HIS A 36 -21.52 8.84 -0.95
C HIS A 36 -21.22 7.37 -1.22
N LYS A 37 -22.21 6.47 -1.26
CA LYS A 37 -21.96 5.04 -1.54
C LYS A 37 -21.38 4.85 -2.95
N ALA A 38 -20.57 3.82 -3.17
CA ALA A 38 -19.88 3.61 -4.44
C ALA A 38 -20.86 3.46 -5.62
N GLU A 39 -22.04 2.88 -5.37
CA GLU A 39 -23.11 2.67 -6.35
C GLU A 39 -23.79 3.99 -6.77
N GLU A 40 -23.69 5.03 -5.94
CA GLU A 40 -24.27 6.36 -6.20
C GLU A 40 -23.33 7.27 -6.99
N CYS A 41 -22.13 6.79 -7.36
CA CYS A 41 -21.15 7.54 -8.14
C CYS A 41 -21.66 7.75 -9.57
N VAL A 42 -22.10 8.97 -9.88
CA VAL A 42 -22.63 9.35 -11.20
C VAL A 42 -21.54 9.88 -12.14
N SER A 43 -20.48 10.44 -11.58
CA SER A 43 -19.31 10.89 -12.35
C SER A 43 -18.04 10.60 -11.59
N TYR A 44 -17.01 10.12 -12.29
CA TYR A 44 -15.69 9.87 -11.72
C TYR A 44 -14.73 10.97 -12.15
N ASN A 45 -14.10 11.63 -11.20
CA ASN A 45 -13.28 12.83 -11.44
C ASN A 45 -11.83 12.50 -11.82
N ASN A 46 -11.47 11.21 -11.90
CA ASN A 46 -10.07 10.76 -12.06
C ASN A 46 -9.12 11.39 -11.03
N LEU A 47 -9.61 11.60 -9.80
CA LEU A 47 -8.81 12.06 -8.67
C LEU A 47 -8.68 10.94 -7.64
N LEU A 48 -7.50 10.85 -7.05
CA LEU A 48 -7.21 9.93 -5.95
C LEU A 48 -6.73 10.71 -4.74
N VAL A 49 -7.34 10.41 -3.58
CA VAL A 49 -6.89 10.95 -2.30
C VAL A 49 -5.80 10.04 -1.75
N ILE A 50 -4.59 10.58 -1.58
CA ILE A 50 -3.55 9.91 -0.82
C ILE A 50 -3.71 10.24 0.66
N ASP A 51 -3.54 9.25 1.51
CA ASP A 51 -3.63 9.39 2.97
C ASP A 51 -2.45 8.66 3.60
N ILE A 52 -1.59 9.41 4.26
CA ILE A 52 -0.37 8.93 4.91
C ILE A 52 -0.49 9.32 6.37
N ASP A 53 -0.79 8.36 7.23
CA ASP A 53 -0.99 8.59 8.65
C ASP A 53 0.00 7.77 9.50
N LYS A 54 0.12 8.12 10.79
CA LYS A 54 0.98 7.45 11.79
C LYS A 54 2.48 7.60 11.53
N LEU A 55 2.85 8.73 10.95
CA LEU A 55 4.25 9.13 10.85
C LEU A 55 4.76 9.54 12.23
N SER A 56 5.99 9.13 12.54
CA SER A 56 6.76 9.69 13.64
C SER A 56 7.31 11.07 13.26
N ASP A 57 7.70 11.87 14.26
CA ASP A 57 8.25 13.21 14.03
C ASP A 57 9.48 13.19 13.12
N GLY A 58 10.29 12.12 13.19
CA GLY A 58 11.44 11.93 12.31
C GLY A 58 11.09 11.60 10.85
N GLU A 59 9.90 11.03 10.59
CA GLU A 59 9.44 10.67 9.25
C GLU A 59 8.74 11.84 8.54
N MET A 60 8.11 12.75 9.28
CA MET A 60 7.30 13.85 8.74
C MET A 60 8.04 14.66 7.66
N SER A 61 9.25 15.16 7.96
CA SER A 61 10.02 15.97 7.01
C SER A 61 10.47 15.19 5.77
N GLY A 62 10.76 13.90 5.90
CA GLY A 62 11.13 13.04 4.77
C GLY A 62 9.95 12.80 3.82
N VAL A 63 8.77 12.56 4.39
CA VAL A 63 7.53 12.39 3.62
C VAL A 63 7.12 13.69 2.95
N GLU A 64 7.19 14.81 3.65
CA GLU A 64 6.89 16.13 3.07
C GLU A 64 7.77 16.46 1.86
N LYS A 65 9.09 16.25 1.98
CA LYS A 65 10.03 16.40 0.85
C LYS A 65 9.66 15.48 -0.31
N THR A 66 9.26 14.25 -0.02
CA THR A 66 8.79 13.30 -1.04
C THR A 66 7.56 13.83 -1.75
N LEU A 67 6.54 14.29 -1.01
CA LEU A 67 5.31 14.85 -1.58
C LEU A 67 5.58 16.12 -2.39
N GLN A 68 6.51 16.97 -1.94
CA GLN A 68 6.91 18.17 -2.66
C GLN A 68 7.57 17.83 -4.01
N MET A 69 8.47 16.85 -4.03
CA MET A 69 9.23 16.48 -5.23
C MET A 69 8.48 15.57 -6.19
N GLU A 70 7.51 14.78 -5.70
CA GLU A 70 6.79 13.79 -6.50
C GLU A 70 5.90 14.49 -7.56
N PRO A 71 6.17 14.29 -8.86
CA PRO A 71 5.46 15.01 -9.93
C PRO A 71 3.97 14.72 -9.98
N CYS A 72 3.53 13.52 -9.56
CA CYS A 72 2.11 13.17 -9.62
C CYS A 72 1.23 13.69 -8.47
N VAL A 73 1.85 14.21 -7.41
CA VAL A 73 1.11 14.84 -6.30
C VAL A 73 0.74 16.26 -6.70
N ALA A 74 -0.55 16.53 -6.90
CA ALA A 74 -1.07 17.84 -7.29
C ALA A 74 -1.22 18.80 -6.10
N SER A 75 -1.57 18.25 -4.93
CA SER A 75 -1.68 19.01 -3.69
C SER A 75 -1.49 18.11 -2.49
N TYR A 76 -1.05 18.67 -1.37
CA TYR A 76 -1.00 17.95 -0.09
C TYR A 76 -1.12 18.91 1.09
N TRP A 77 -1.54 18.36 2.22
CA TRP A 77 -1.77 19.11 3.47
C TRP A 77 -1.65 18.19 4.69
N LEU A 78 -1.39 18.80 5.84
CA LEU A 78 -1.26 18.12 7.12
C LEU A 78 -2.60 17.49 7.53
N SER A 79 -2.58 16.21 7.89
CA SER A 79 -3.80 15.45 8.21
C SER A 79 -4.48 15.99 9.50
N PRO A 80 -5.77 15.65 9.74
CA PRO A 80 -6.47 16.08 10.97
C PRO A 80 -5.72 15.73 12.26
N SER A 81 -4.99 14.61 12.26
CA SER A 81 -4.19 14.18 13.41
C SER A 81 -2.94 15.04 13.65
N GLY A 82 -2.42 15.70 12.62
CA GLY A 82 -1.10 16.34 12.64
C GLY A 82 0.08 15.35 12.57
N ARG A 83 -0.17 14.04 12.42
CA ARG A 83 0.82 12.96 12.38
C ARG A 83 0.82 12.25 11.04
N GLY A 84 0.76 13.03 9.96
CA GLY A 84 0.51 12.53 8.62
C GLY A 84 0.14 13.62 7.63
N TYR A 85 0.07 13.25 6.36
CA TYR A 85 -0.34 14.10 5.25
C TYR A 85 -1.47 13.45 4.47
N LYS A 86 -2.33 14.30 3.92
CA LYS A 86 -3.31 13.94 2.89
C LYS A 86 -2.93 14.67 1.61
N GLY A 87 -3.42 14.20 0.48
CA GLY A 87 -3.19 14.88 -0.78
C GLY A 87 -4.05 14.38 -1.92
N LEU A 88 -3.88 14.99 -3.08
CA LEU A 88 -4.58 14.64 -4.31
C LEU A 88 -3.58 14.30 -5.40
N VAL A 89 -3.91 13.24 -6.14
CA VAL A 89 -3.20 12.79 -7.34
C VAL A 89 -4.20 12.74 -8.48
N CYS A 90 -3.89 13.41 -9.58
CA CYS A 90 -4.64 13.30 -10.83
C CYS A 90 -4.29 11.98 -11.52
N LEU A 91 -5.29 11.32 -12.09
CA LEU A 91 -5.13 10.03 -12.74
C LEU A 91 -5.38 10.15 -14.23
N ASP A 92 -4.60 9.40 -15.00
CA ASP A 92 -4.86 9.12 -16.41
C ASP A 92 -4.84 7.61 -16.63
N TYR A 93 -5.54 7.14 -17.65
CA TYR A 93 -5.76 5.72 -17.88
C TYR A 93 -5.47 5.33 -19.32
N ASP A 94 -4.89 4.15 -19.50
CA ASP A 94 -4.81 3.57 -20.84
C ASP A 94 -6.20 3.32 -21.46
N ALA A 95 -6.22 3.17 -22.79
CA ALA A 95 -7.46 2.95 -23.55
C ALA A 95 -8.21 1.65 -23.18
N SER A 96 -7.53 0.66 -22.60
CA SER A 96 -8.10 -0.62 -22.19
C SER A 96 -9.02 -0.50 -20.96
N PHE A 97 -8.99 0.63 -20.26
CA PHE A 97 -9.93 0.94 -19.19
C PHE A 97 -11.28 1.47 -19.69
N SER A 98 -11.46 1.75 -20.98
CA SER A 98 -12.71 2.31 -21.54
C SER A 98 -13.98 1.57 -21.07
N ALA A 99 -13.95 0.23 -21.03
CA ALA A 99 -15.07 -0.61 -20.60
C ALA A 99 -15.03 -1.05 -19.12
N VAL A 100 -14.08 -0.56 -18.32
CA VAL A 100 -13.92 -0.95 -16.91
C VAL A 100 -14.80 -0.05 -16.02
N PRO A 101 -15.57 -0.58 -15.06
CA PRO A 101 -16.33 0.25 -14.12
C PRO A 101 -15.44 1.18 -13.29
N SER A 102 -15.88 2.42 -13.03
CA SER A 102 -15.06 3.44 -12.33
C SER A 102 -14.49 2.98 -10.99
N LYS A 103 -15.26 2.24 -10.19
CA LYS A 103 -14.78 1.67 -8.92
C LYS A 103 -13.59 0.72 -9.10
N ASP A 104 -13.57 -0.05 -10.19
CA ASP A 104 -12.52 -1.02 -10.49
C ASP A 104 -11.30 -0.31 -11.11
N LYS A 105 -11.52 0.76 -11.91
CA LYS A 105 -10.46 1.66 -12.36
C LYS A 105 -9.74 2.31 -11.17
N HIS A 106 -10.50 2.88 -10.25
CA HIS A 106 -9.99 3.57 -9.07
C HIS A 106 -9.19 2.63 -8.18
N LYS A 107 -9.72 1.42 -7.92
CA LYS A 107 -9.02 0.40 -7.15
C LYS A 107 -7.71 -0.04 -7.80
N THR A 108 -7.68 -0.15 -9.13
CA THR A 108 -6.44 -0.46 -9.87
C THR A 108 -5.43 0.67 -9.76
N ALA A 109 -5.87 1.91 -9.95
CA ALA A 109 -5.04 3.10 -9.80
C ALA A 109 -4.42 3.20 -8.40
N PHE A 110 -5.23 3.02 -7.35
CA PHE A 110 -4.76 3.01 -5.97
C PHE A 110 -3.67 1.96 -5.74
N ARG A 111 -3.87 0.74 -6.26
CA ARG A 111 -2.91 -0.35 -6.07
C ARG A 111 -1.56 -0.05 -6.73
N GLN A 112 -1.58 0.53 -7.92
CA GLN A 112 -0.37 0.91 -8.64
C GLN A 112 0.34 2.06 -7.96
N LEU A 113 -0.40 3.12 -7.58
CA LEU A 113 0.18 4.25 -6.87
C LEU A 113 0.75 3.82 -5.50
N PHE A 114 0.02 3.03 -4.72
CA PHE A 114 0.51 2.49 -3.45
C PHE A 114 1.81 1.70 -3.66
N THR A 115 1.86 0.83 -4.68
CA THR A 115 3.05 0.02 -4.98
C THR A 115 4.22 0.88 -5.44
N TYR A 116 3.95 1.92 -6.23
CA TYR A 116 4.94 2.91 -6.65
C TYR A 116 5.51 3.68 -5.45
N MET A 117 4.64 4.23 -4.59
CA MET A 117 5.04 5.01 -3.42
C MET A 117 5.85 4.19 -2.41
N ILE A 118 5.43 2.94 -2.14
CA ILE A 118 6.14 2.09 -1.20
C ILE A 118 7.47 1.59 -1.77
N SER A 119 7.53 1.20 -3.05
CA SER A 119 8.76 0.71 -3.67
C SER A 119 9.79 1.82 -3.88
N THR A 120 9.33 3.03 -4.22
CA THR A 120 10.20 4.15 -4.56
C THR A 120 10.63 4.95 -3.34
N TYR A 121 9.73 5.15 -2.37
CA TYR A 121 9.94 6.06 -1.24
C TYR A 121 9.78 5.40 0.13
N GLY A 122 9.33 4.13 0.19
CA GLY A 122 8.97 3.49 1.46
C GLY A 122 7.69 4.07 2.08
N VAL A 123 6.95 4.90 1.34
CA VAL A 123 5.75 5.58 1.83
C VAL A 123 4.53 4.71 1.55
N ALA A 124 3.92 4.21 2.62
CA ALA A 124 2.68 3.45 2.53
C ALA A 124 1.47 4.37 2.61
N LEU A 125 0.55 4.24 1.66
CA LEU A 125 -0.75 4.91 1.70
C LEU A 125 -1.74 4.09 2.54
N ASP A 126 -2.74 4.74 3.15
CA ASP A 126 -3.85 4.05 3.81
C ASP A 126 -4.76 3.41 2.74
N GLY A 127 -4.95 2.08 2.80
CA GLY A 127 -5.68 1.36 1.74
C GLY A 127 -7.18 1.61 1.69
N SER A 128 -7.72 2.34 2.66
CA SER A 128 -9.07 2.86 2.60
C SER A 128 -9.29 3.82 1.42
N GLY A 129 -8.21 4.42 0.90
CA GLY A 129 -8.21 5.21 -0.33
C GLY A 129 -8.44 4.40 -1.61
N SER A 130 -8.53 3.07 -1.54
CA SER A 130 -8.93 2.23 -2.68
C SER A 130 -10.44 2.24 -2.95
N ASP A 131 -11.22 2.77 -2.01
CA ASP A 131 -12.67 2.92 -2.15
C ASP A 131 -12.98 4.27 -2.82
N ILE A 132 -13.59 4.23 -4.02
CA ILE A 132 -13.98 5.44 -4.78
C ILE A 132 -14.89 6.39 -3.97
N CYS A 133 -15.62 5.85 -2.99
CA CYS A 133 -16.54 6.57 -2.12
C CYS A 133 -15.92 7.14 -0.84
N ARG A 134 -14.61 6.96 -0.62
CA ARG A 134 -13.97 7.26 0.67
C ARG A 134 -14.10 8.75 1.01
N LEU A 135 -14.76 9.02 2.14
CA LEU A 135 -14.81 10.36 2.73
C LEU A 135 -13.42 10.79 3.18
N CYS A 136 -13.03 11.99 2.79
CA CYS A 136 -11.82 12.67 3.25
C CYS A 136 -12.21 13.77 4.25
N TYR A 137 -11.91 13.57 5.53
CA TYR A 137 -12.10 14.60 6.56
C TYR A 137 -11.09 15.73 6.38
N MET A 138 -11.59 16.96 6.33
CA MET A 138 -10.81 18.17 6.11
C MET A 138 -10.08 18.59 7.37
N SER A 139 -8.88 19.13 7.19
CA SER A 139 -8.09 19.79 8.23
C SER A 139 -7.82 21.23 7.81
N SER A 140 -7.82 22.12 8.80
CA SER A 140 -7.31 23.48 8.60
C SER A 140 -5.79 23.41 8.62
N ASP A 141 -5.17 23.71 7.48
CA ASP A 141 -3.73 23.77 7.31
C ASP A 141 -3.36 25.04 6.53
N SER A 142 -2.61 25.95 7.16
CA SER A 142 -2.14 27.18 6.51
C SER A 142 -1.02 26.92 5.52
N GLU A 143 -0.30 25.80 5.69
CA GLU A 143 0.83 25.40 4.86
C GLU A 143 0.41 24.39 3.77
N LEU A 144 -0.89 24.29 3.48
CA LEU A 144 -1.38 23.46 2.39
C LEU A 144 -0.68 23.87 1.09
N VAL A 145 -0.18 22.89 0.36
CA VAL A 145 0.50 23.09 -0.92
C VAL A 145 -0.41 22.68 -2.05
N ILE A 146 -0.60 23.59 -3.00
CA ILE A 146 -1.17 23.31 -4.33
C ILE A 146 -0.06 23.59 -5.32
N LYS A 147 0.31 22.59 -6.13
CA LYS A 147 1.31 22.77 -7.17
C LYS A 147 0.65 23.39 -8.40
N GLU A 148 1.30 24.38 -9.00
CA GLU A 148 0.84 25.00 -10.25
C GLU A 148 0.76 23.98 -11.38
N GLU A 149 1.72 23.05 -11.41
CA GLU A 149 1.79 21.96 -12.37
C GLU A 149 1.94 20.61 -11.65
N SER A 150 1.25 19.59 -12.16
CA SER A 150 1.39 18.20 -11.72
C SER A 150 1.17 17.27 -12.90
N MET A 151 1.88 16.15 -12.92
CA MET A 151 1.71 15.12 -13.93
C MET A 151 0.60 14.15 -13.51
N ALA A 152 -0.30 13.77 -14.42
CA ALA A 152 -1.24 12.70 -14.10
C ALA A 152 -0.48 11.38 -13.87
N PHE A 153 -0.83 10.65 -12.81
CA PHE A 153 -0.35 9.30 -12.61
C PHE A 153 -1.02 8.38 -13.63
N PHE A 154 -0.23 7.85 -14.56
CA PHE A 154 -0.73 7.01 -15.64
C PHE A 154 -0.95 5.58 -15.16
N VAL A 155 -2.18 5.09 -15.32
CA VAL A 155 -2.63 3.78 -14.86
C VAL A 155 -2.72 2.84 -16.06
N GLN A 156 -1.96 1.75 -15.99
CA GLN A 156 -1.93 0.71 -17.02
C GLN A 156 -2.70 -0.53 -16.57
N LYS A 157 -3.29 -1.28 -17.46
CA LYS A 157 -3.94 -2.54 -17.11
C LYS A 157 -2.85 -3.61 -16.94
N ASP A 158 -2.92 -4.36 -15.84
CA ASP A 158 -2.11 -5.56 -15.70
C ASP A 158 -2.49 -6.55 -16.81
N ASP A 159 -1.62 -6.74 -17.81
CA ASP A 159 -1.87 -7.59 -19.00
C ASP A 159 -2.09 -9.08 -18.70
N LYS A 160 -2.09 -9.52 -17.42
CA LYS A 160 -2.11 -10.95 -17.05
C LYS A 160 -2.98 -11.26 -15.83
N VAL A 161 -4.24 -10.82 -15.81
CA VAL A 161 -5.25 -11.38 -14.90
C VAL A 161 -6.40 -11.97 -15.72
N GLU A 162 -6.24 -13.23 -16.13
CA GLU A 162 -7.36 -14.02 -16.61
C GLU A 162 -8.45 -14.08 -15.54
N LYS A 163 -9.70 -13.81 -15.95
CA LYS A 163 -10.88 -14.18 -15.16
C LYS A 163 -10.88 -15.71 -15.00
N PRO A 164 -11.37 -16.27 -13.88
CA PRO A 164 -11.57 -17.71 -13.80
C PRO A 164 -12.67 -18.08 -14.80
N ASN A 165 -12.28 -18.56 -15.97
CA ASN A 165 -13.21 -19.02 -16.98
C ASN A 165 -13.51 -20.49 -16.69
N ASN A 166 -14.72 -20.77 -16.21
CA ASN A 166 -15.25 -22.11 -16.01
C ASN A 166 -15.56 -22.77 -17.35
N ASN A 167 -14.56 -23.05 -18.18
CA ASN A 167 -14.69 -23.99 -19.28
C ASN A 167 -13.41 -24.80 -19.43
N ARG A 168 -13.55 -26.10 -19.17
CA ARG A 168 -12.52 -27.11 -19.35
C ARG A 168 -12.15 -27.21 -20.83
N ASN A 169 -10.87 -27.53 -21.03
CA ASN A 169 -10.15 -27.81 -22.29
C ASN A 169 -9.55 -26.58 -22.96
N THR A 170 -8.29 -26.29 -22.62
CA THR A 170 -7.35 -25.67 -23.57
C THR A 170 -5.91 -25.93 -23.17
N THR A 171 -5.12 -26.23 -24.20
CA THR A 171 -3.68 -26.48 -24.26
C THR A 171 -2.88 -25.57 -23.33
N MET A 172 -1.98 -26.13 -22.53
CA MET A 172 -1.07 -25.41 -21.64
C MET A 172 -0.26 -24.37 -22.43
N LYS A 173 -0.67 -23.11 -22.42
CA LYS A 173 0.21 -21.99 -22.77
C LYS A 173 1.19 -21.83 -21.61
N VAL A 174 2.45 -22.16 -21.86
CA VAL A 174 3.57 -21.95 -20.95
C VAL A 174 3.61 -20.48 -20.56
N THR A 175 3.22 -20.18 -19.32
CA THR A 175 3.51 -18.89 -18.70
C THR A 175 5.02 -18.71 -18.73
N GLU A 176 5.51 -17.64 -19.34
CA GLU A 176 6.93 -17.26 -19.28
C GLU A 176 7.40 -17.36 -17.82
N SER A 177 8.23 -18.37 -17.54
CA SER A 177 8.83 -18.54 -16.23
C SER A 177 9.74 -17.35 -16.00
N LYS A 178 9.34 -16.46 -15.08
CA LYS A 178 10.19 -15.37 -14.61
C LYS A 178 11.54 -15.94 -14.17
N ASP A 179 12.64 -15.49 -14.77
CA ASP A 179 13.97 -16.03 -14.51
C ASP A 179 14.51 -15.48 -13.19
N TRP A 180 14.45 -16.30 -12.13
CA TRP A 180 15.03 -15.96 -10.83
C TRP A 180 16.56 -15.83 -10.89
N ASN A 181 17.23 -16.43 -11.88
CA ASN A 181 18.68 -16.27 -12.04
C ASN A 181 19.05 -14.82 -12.37
N GLU A 182 18.19 -14.07 -13.07
CA GLU A 182 18.43 -12.65 -13.34
C GLU A 182 18.46 -11.84 -12.04
N ILE A 183 17.52 -12.10 -11.13
CA ILE A 183 17.45 -11.44 -9.83
C ILE A 183 18.63 -11.86 -8.96
N CYS A 184 18.90 -13.16 -8.83
CA CYS A 184 19.97 -13.66 -7.98
C CYS A 184 21.36 -13.23 -8.48
N GLY A 185 21.57 -13.19 -9.81
CA GLY A 185 22.81 -12.71 -10.40
C GLY A 185 23.08 -11.22 -10.15
N LYS A 186 22.02 -10.42 -9.96
CA LYS A 186 22.11 -8.98 -9.61
C LYS A 186 22.14 -8.71 -8.10
N ALA A 187 21.90 -9.72 -7.26
CA ALA A 187 21.79 -9.59 -5.80
C ALA A 187 23.14 -9.48 -5.06
N THR A 188 24.15 -8.87 -5.69
CA THR A 188 25.52 -8.78 -5.18
C THR A 188 25.66 -7.90 -3.92
N GLY A 189 24.72 -6.98 -3.71
CA GLY A 189 24.68 -6.09 -2.53
C GLY A 189 23.98 -6.66 -1.30
N TYR A 190 23.36 -7.85 -1.40
CA TYR A 190 22.72 -8.49 -0.25
C TYR A 190 23.79 -9.14 0.61
N VAL A 191 24.32 -8.37 1.57
CA VAL A 191 25.14 -8.94 2.65
C VAL A 191 24.32 -10.04 3.31
N SER A 192 24.96 -11.18 3.60
CA SER A 192 24.38 -12.28 4.38
C SER A 192 23.91 -11.76 5.75
N ASN A 193 22.72 -11.17 5.78
CA ASN A 193 22.11 -10.63 6.99
C ASN A 193 21.47 -11.80 7.73
N GLY A 194 22.33 -12.61 8.34
CA GLY A 194 21.95 -13.79 9.10
C GLY A 194 20.94 -13.46 10.21
N TYR A 195 20.99 -12.23 10.74
CA TYR A 195 20.02 -11.73 11.71
C TYR A 195 18.61 -11.61 11.10
N ASN A 196 18.41 -10.86 10.01
CA ASN A 196 17.10 -10.67 9.40
C ASN A 196 16.45 -11.99 8.99
N ARG A 197 17.25 -12.90 8.39
CA ARG A 197 16.80 -14.26 8.06
C ARG A 197 16.33 -15.03 9.29
N SER A 198 17.11 -15.00 10.37
CA SER A 198 16.77 -15.71 11.61
C SER A 198 15.54 -15.13 12.27
N LEU A 199 15.41 -13.79 12.27
CA LEU A 199 14.23 -13.09 12.78
C LEU A 199 12.97 -13.46 11.99
N LEU A 200 13.01 -13.45 10.66
CA LEU A 200 11.87 -13.85 9.83
C LEU A 200 11.48 -15.30 10.05
N THR A 201 12.46 -16.18 10.17
CA THR A 201 12.22 -17.60 10.48
C THR A 201 11.56 -17.77 11.85
N LEU A 202 11.98 -16.99 12.85
CA LEU A 202 11.35 -16.94 14.17
C LEU A 202 9.90 -16.42 14.10
N ILE A 203 9.68 -15.33 13.37
CA ILE A 203 8.34 -14.73 13.17
C ILE A 203 7.42 -15.74 12.50
N LEU A 204 7.85 -16.33 11.37
CA LEU A 204 7.10 -17.37 10.65
C LEU A 204 6.72 -18.51 11.61
N LYS A 205 7.69 -19.05 12.37
CA LYS A 205 7.43 -20.12 13.34
C LYS A 205 6.38 -19.74 14.39
N LYS A 206 6.45 -18.52 14.94
CA LYS A 206 5.49 -18.03 15.94
C LYS A 206 4.10 -17.81 15.33
N LEU A 207 4.03 -17.29 14.12
CA LEU A 207 2.79 -17.09 13.36
C LEU A 207 2.12 -18.43 13.02
N THR A 208 2.87 -19.41 12.50
CA THR A 208 2.35 -20.76 12.20
C THR A 208 1.76 -21.43 13.43
N ARG A 209 2.45 -21.39 14.58
CA ARG A 209 1.94 -21.98 15.83
C ARG A 209 0.61 -21.38 16.31
N LYS A 210 0.39 -20.09 16.04
CA LYS A 210 -0.83 -19.37 16.42
C LYS A 210 -1.88 -19.33 15.31
N ASN A 211 -1.58 -19.89 14.13
CA ASN A 211 -2.38 -19.79 12.92
C ASN A 211 -2.76 -18.34 12.57
N LEU A 212 -1.77 -17.44 12.62
CA LEU A 212 -1.94 -16.02 12.34
C LEU A 212 -1.19 -15.65 11.07
N SER A 213 -1.76 -14.76 10.27
CA SER A 213 -1.11 -14.21 9.09
C SER A 213 -0.84 -12.71 9.23
N ILE A 214 0.30 -12.28 8.70
CA ILE A 214 0.66 -10.87 8.50
C ILE A 214 0.55 -10.44 7.04
N THR A 215 0.07 -11.29 6.14
CA THR A 215 -0.20 -11.01 4.72
C THR A 215 -1.71 -11.03 4.41
N ASP A 216 -2.53 -10.97 5.46
CA ASP A 216 -3.98 -11.15 5.45
C ASP A 216 -4.79 -10.07 4.71
N THR A 217 -4.13 -8.96 4.37
CA THR A 217 -4.67 -7.88 3.56
C THR A 217 -3.74 -7.62 2.39
N TRP A 218 -4.28 -7.11 1.28
CA TRP A 218 -3.47 -6.77 0.10
C TRP A 218 -2.34 -5.78 0.44
N GLU A 219 -2.61 -4.77 1.28
CA GLU A 219 -1.59 -3.81 1.72
C GLU A 219 -0.46 -4.49 2.49
N ASN A 220 -0.81 -5.33 3.47
CA ASN A 220 0.19 -6.01 4.27
C ASN A 220 1.00 -7.00 3.41
N TRP A 221 0.34 -7.68 2.48
CA TRP A 221 0.99 -8.58 1.52
C TRP A 221 2.05 -7.85 0.68
N VAL A 222 1.74 -6.66 0.15
CA VAL A 222 2.72 -5.81 -0.56
C VAL A 222 3.82 -5.31 0.39
N LYS A 223 3.46 -4.78 1.56
CA LYS A 223 4.43 -4.31 2.57
C LYS A 223 5.43 -5.39 2.95
N VAL A 224 4.97 -6.61 3.22
CA VAL A 224 5.82 -7.75 3.59
C VAL A 224 6.72 -8.14 2.42
N ALA A 225 6.22 -8.15 1.18
CA ALA A 225 7.03 -8.47 0.00
C ALA A 225 8.22 -7.50 -0.16
N PHE A 226 7.97 -6.18 -0.15
CA PHE A 226 9.03 -5.17 -0.29
C PHE A 226 9.97 -5.11 0.93
N SER A 227 9.45 -5.39 2.13
CA SER A 227 10.28 -5.48 3.34
C SER A 227 11.25 -6.66 3.28
N ILE A 228 10.79 -7.83 2.82
CA ILE A 228 11.67 -8.99 2.59
C ILE A 228 12.66 -8.68 1.48
N ALA A 229 12.20 -8.13 0.36
CA ALA A 229 13.04 -7.79 -0.78
C ALA A 229 14.15 -6.80 -0.42
N SER A 230 13.97 -5.96 0.59
CA SER A 230 15.00 -5.05 1.09
C SER A 230 15.93 -5.64 2.15
N SER A 231 15.54 -6.76 2.76
CA SER A 231 16.16 -7.24 4.00
C SER A 231 16.87 -8.59 3.87
N VAL A 232 16.57 -9.37 2.82
CA VAL A 232 17.01 -10.77 2.67
C VAL A 232 17.37 -11.05 1.23
N HIS A 233 18.38 -11.91 1.03
CA HIS A 233 18.74 -12.42 -0.30
C HIS A 233 17.55 -13.11 -1.00
N PRO A 234 17.37 -12.92 -2.33
CA PRO A 234 16.25 -13.48 -3.12
C PRO A 234 15.94 -14.96 -2.87
N ASP A 235 16.95 -15.83 -2.89
CA ASP A 235 16.78 -17.28 -2.67
C ASP A 235 15.98 -17.57 -1.41
N LYS A 236 16.38 -16.96 -0.29
CA LYS A 236 15.74 -17.22 1.00
C LYS A 236 14.51 -16.36 1.21
N GLY A 237 14.49 -15.13 0.71
CA GLY A 237 13.35 -14.26 0.87
C GLY A 237 12.13 -14.73 0.07
N ARG A 238 12.31 -15.30 -1.12
CA ARG A 238 11.23 -15.96 -1.87
C ARG A 238 10.59 -17.07 -1.04
N GLU A 239 11.41 -17.98 -0.50
CA GLU A 239 10.93 -19.09 0.35
C GLU A 239 10.15 -18.58 1.56
N LEU A 240 10.73 -17.63 2.32
CA LEU A 240 10.10 -17.07 3.52
C LEU A 240 8.80 -16.32 3.21
N PHE A 241 8.77 -15.54 2.13
CA PHE A 241 7.59 -14.80 1.72
C PHE A 241 6.43 -15.75 1.37
N LEU A 242 6.68 -16.76 0.54
CA LEU A 242 5.66 -17.73 0.16
C LEU A 242 5.15 -18.51 1.37
N ALA A 243 6.04 -18.88 2.30
CA ALA A 243 5.66 -19.54 3.55
C ALA A 243 4.76 -18.66 4.43
N LEU A 244 5.02 -17.35 4.51
CA LEU A 244 4.14 -16.39 5.20
C LEU A 244 2.77 -16.29 4.51
N CYS A 245 2.74 -16.17 3.18
CA CYS A 245 1.50 -16.05 2.41
C CYS A 245 0.60 -17.28 2.54
N ARG A 246 1.19 -18.49 2.63
CA ARG A 246 0.43 -19.73 2.82
C ARG A 246 -0.36 -19.76 4.15
N LEU A 247 -0.02 -18.92 5.13
CA LEU A 247 -0.80 -18.75 6.36
C LEU A 247 -2.17 -18.09 6.11
N ASP A 248 -2.39 -17.48 4.94
CA ASP A 248 -3.70 -16.94 4.53
C ASP A 248 -4.71 -18.04 4.13
N GLY A 249 -4.27 -19.31 4.08
CA GLY A 249 -5.11 -20.46 3.78
C GLY A 249 -5.80 -20.33 2.42
N ALA A 250 -7.13 -20.47 2.39
CA ALA A 250 -7.91 -20.42 1.15
C ALA A 250 -7.85 -19.06 0.40
N LYS A 251 -7.41 -17.98 1.06
CA LYS A 251 -7.25 -16.67 0.43
C LYS A 251 -5.93 -16.55 -0.34
N HIS A 252 -4.97 -17.43 -0.07
CA HIS A 252 -3.66 -17.42 -0.70
C HIS A 252 -3.74 -17.84 -2.17
N ASN A 253 -2.99 -17.12 -3.01
CA ASN A 253 -2.74 -17.52 -4.39
C ASN A 253 -1.22 -17.54 -4.60
N GLU A 254 -0.67 -18.74 -4.79
CA GLU A 254 0.76 -18.98 -4.89
C GLU A 254 1.37 -18.22 -6.08
N GLN A 255 0.74 -18.28 -7.25
CA GLN A 255 1.23 -17.64 -8.47
C GLN A 255 1.26 -16.11 -8.35
N LYS A 256 0.22 -15.51 -7.75
CA LYS A 256 0.18 -14.06 -7.49
C LYS A 256 1.25 -13.66 -6.49
N SER A 257 1.48 -14.46 -5.46
CA SER A 257 2.50 -14.19 -4.44
C SER A 257 3.90 -14.31 -5.01
N GLU A 258 4.14 -15.32 -5.84
CA GLU A 258 5.39 -15.47 -6.56
C GLU A 258 5.64 -14.30 -7.52
N LYS A 259 4.61 -13.85 -8.25
CA LYS A 259 4.70 -12.66 -9.10
C LYS A 259 5.10 -11.43 -8.27
N LEU A 260 4.41 -11.19 -7.15
CA LEU A 260 4.64 -10.02 -6.30
C LEU A 260 6.04 -9.99 -5.70
N ILE A 261 6.54 -11.11 -5.16
CA ILE A 261 7.89 -11.11 -4.56
C ILE A 261 8.97 -10.93 -5.62
N TRP A 262 8.78 -11.48 -6.82
CA TRP A 262 9.67 -11.20 -7.95
C TRP A 262 9.62 -9.70 -8.33
N ASP A 263 8.42 -9.11 -8.42
CA ASP A 263 8.26 -7.68 -8.73
C ASP A 263 8.92 -6.82 -7.63
N ALA A 264 8.78 -7.22 -6.37
CA ALA A 264 9.38 -6.55 -5.23
C ALA A 264 10.91 -6.55 -5.33
N TYR A 265 11.56 -7.68 -5.63
CA TYR A 265 13.01 -7.72 -5.84
C TYR A 265 13.48 -6.94 -7.06
N SER A 266 12.70 -6.93 -8.14
CA SER A 266 13.07 -6.29 -9.41
C SER A 266 13.02 -4.76 -9.33
N HIS A 267 12.11 -4.21 -8.50
CA HIS A 267 11.88 -2.77 -8.38
C HIS A 267 12.26 -2.23 -6.99
N ASN A 268 13.00 -3.00 -6.19
CA ASN A 268 13.34 -2.59 -4.85
C ASN A 268 14.37 -1.45 -4.84
N LYS A 269 14.05 -0.34 -4.16
CA LYS A 269 15.01 0.74 -3.87
C LYS A 269 15.56 0.71 -2.45
N GLY A 270 15.28 -0.35 -1.69
CA GLY A 270 15.77 -0.51 -0.31
C GLY A 270 15.08 0.38 0.71
N MET A 271 13.91 0.93 0.36
CA MET A 271 13.20 1.90 1.20
C MET A 271 12.33 1.25 2.30
N CYS A 272 12.00 -0.04 2.15
CA CYS A 272 11.24 -0.79 3.15
C CYS A 272 12.21 -1.53 4.09
N SER A 273 11.92 -1.57 5.38
CA SER A 273 12.78 -2.27 6.34
C SER A 273 12.09 -3.47 6.99
N ILE A 274 12.89 -4.30 7.65
CA ILE A 274 12.39 -5.43 8.44
C ILE A 274 11.46 -4.99 9.59
N ASP A 275 11.51 -3.71 10.00
CA ASP A 275 10.67 -3.18 11.07
C ASP A 275 9.19 -3.18 10.72
N THR A 276 8.84 -3.05 9.44
CA THR A 276 7.45 -3.21 8.98
C THR A 276 6.92 -4.60 9.33
N ILE A 277 7.73 -5.64 9.13
CA ILE A 277 7.34 -7.02 9.47
C ILE A 277 7.26 -7.22 10.99
N LYS A 278 8.21 -6.63 11.75
CA LYS A 278 8.17 -6.65 13.22
C LYS A 278 6.90 -5.99 13.76
N TYR A 279 6.53 -4.83 13.21
CA TYR A 279 5.32 -4.10 13.56
C TYR A 279 4.07 -4.94 13.28
N LEU A 280 3.94 -5.51 12.07
CA LEU A 280 2.79 -6.34 11.71
C LEU A 280 2.69 -7.59 12.59
N ALA A 281 3.81 -8.25 12.90
CA ALA A 281 3.83 -9.39 13.80
C ALA A 281 3.39 -9.00 15.23
N ARG A 282 3.90 -7.89 15.78
CA ARG A 282 3.48 -7.37 17.10
C ARG A 282 1.99 -7.03 17.14
N LYS A 283 1.45 -6.43 16.08
CA LYS A 283 0.01 -6.14 15.95
C LYS A 283 -0.85 -7.42 15.99
N LYS A 284 -0.30 -8.56 15.57
CA LYS A 284 -0.92 -9.89 15.68
C LYS A 284 -0.65 -10.58 17.03
N GLY A 285 -0.06 -9.89 18.00
CA GLY A 285 0.24 -10.45 19.33
C GLY A 285 1.46 -11.40 19.35
N ILE A 286 2.39 -11.21 18.42
CA ILE A 286 3.69 -11.89 18.44
C ILE A 286 4.69 -11.06 19.24
N VAL A 287 5.15 -11.62 20.36
CA VAL A 287 6.27 -11.07 21.14
C VAL A 287 7.57 -11.42 20.43
N LEU A 288 8.45 -10.44 20.23
CA LEU A 288 9.72 -10.62 19.49
C LEU A 288 10.95 -10.57 20.37
N ASP A 289 10.75 -10.35 21.66
CA ASP A 289 11.83 -10.26 22.62
C ASP A 289 12.33 -11.67 22.98
N ARG A 290 13.62 -11.76 23.30
CA ARG A 290 14.17 -12.85 24.11
C ARG A 290 14.22 -12.39 25.55
#